data_AF-A0A8J5AQ83-F1
#
_entry.id   AF-A0A8J5AQ83-F1
#
_cell.length_a   1.000
_cell.length_b   1.000
_cell.length_c   1.000
_cell.angle_alpha   90.00
_cell.angle_beta   90.00
_cell.angle_gamma   90.00
#
_symmetry.space_group_name_H-M   'P 1'
#
loop_
_entity.id
_entity.type
_entity.pdbx_description
1 polymer ?
#
loop_
_entity_poly.entity_id
_entity_poly.type
_entity_poly.pdbx_seq_one_letter_code
_entity_poly.pdbx_strand_id
1 'polypeptide(L)'
;MSSIVIVPPNSSWPQEFEQLRAKIASVAPKNAKIDHIGSTSVPDLAAKDVIDIQMSVEKLEDVDVEQLKSIGYVQSEGVKVDHCPPGQTLEPEELRKLFFKQTGRPSNLHVREFGRFNQQYPLLCRDYLRSHPHAAAAYAEIKIQLAKRFADDVDSYYDIKDPVFDLIMEGAREWQKRL
;
A
#
# COMPACT_ATOMS: atom_id res chain seq x y z
N MET A 1 -7.46 -20.63 0.45
CA MET A 1 -7.09 -19.42 -0.32
C MET A 1 -8.26 -18.45 -0.20
N SER A 2 -7.98 -17.18 0.09
CA SER A 2 -9.02 -16.16 0.24
C SER A 2 -9.26 -15.51 -1.11
N SER A 3 -10.48 -15.63 -1.64
CA SER A 3 -10.88 -15.03 -2.91
C SER A 3 -10.72 -13.50 -2.89
N ILE A 4 -10.32 -12.91 -4.02
CA ILE A 4 -10.19 -11.46 -4.17
C ILE A 4 -11.57 -10.85 -4.38
N VAL A 5 -12.03 -10.10 -3.39
CA VAL A 5 -13.29 -9.37 -3.43
C VAL A 5 -13.02 -7.87 -3.41
N ILE A 6 -13.61 -7.15 -4.37
CA ILE A 6 -13.62 -5.68 -4.39
C ILE A 6 -14.99 -5.21 -3.90
N VAL A 7 -14.97 -4.42 -2.82
CA VAL A 7 -16.16 -3.85 -2.22
C VAL A 7 -16.34 -2.39 -2.65
N PRO A 8 -17.57 -1.84 -2.59
CA PRO A 8 -17.80 -0.42 -2.75
C PRO A 8 -16.97 0.43 -1.78
N PRO A 9 -16.71 1.71 -2.10
CA PRO A 9 -16.04 2.62 -1.18
C PRO A 9 -16.72 2.65 0.18
N ASN A 10 -15.93 2.66 1.26
CA ASN A 10 -16.46 2.70 2.62
C ASN A 10 -15.93 3.92 3.38
N SER A 11 -16.86 4.76 3.85
CA SER A 11 -16.57 5.96 4.64
C SER A 11 -15.92 5.69 6.00
N SER A 12 -15.93 4.45 6.51
CA SER A 12 -15.27 4.10 7.78
C SER A 12 -13.76 3.89 7.64
N TRP A 13 -13.23 3.65 6.43
CA TRP A 13 -11.81 3.33 6.24
C TRP A 13 -10.83 4.37 6.81
N PRO A 14 -11.04 5.69 6.66
CA PRO A 14 -10.16 6.68 7.27
C PRO A 14 -10.13 6.57 8.82
N GLN A 15 -11.29 6.33 9.45
CA GLN A 15 -11.37 6.18 10.89
C GLN A 15 -10.70 4.88 11.37
N GLU A 16 -10.90 3.78 10.64
CA GLU A 16 -10.24 2.50 10.90
C GLU A 16 -8.72 2.62 10.76
N PHE A 17 -8.24 3.36 9.76
CA PHE A 17 -6.83 3.70 9.62
C PHE A 17 -6.31 4.45 10.85
N GLU A 18 -6.99 5.50 11.33
CA GLU A 18 -6.53 6.25 12.50
C GLU A 18 -6.44 5.40 13.76
N GLN A 19 -7.37 4.45 13.95
CA GLN A 19 -7.30 3.49 15.05
C GLN A 19 -6.08 2.55 14.94
N LEU A 20 -5.78 2.06 13.74
CA LEU A 20 -4.60 1.23 13.49
C LEU A 20 -3.31 2.04 13.62
N ARG A 21 -3.28 3.27 13.11
CA ARG A 21 -2.16 4.21 13.21
C ARG A 21 -1.83 4.51 14.66
N ALA A 22 -2.81 4.74 15.52
CA ALA A 22 -2.59 4.97 16.95
C ALA A 22 -1.91 3.76 17.63
N LYS A 23 -2.33 2.54 17.30
CA LYS A 23 -1.69 1.30 17.82
C LYS A 23 -0.25 1.18 17.34
N ILE A 24 -0.01 1.36 16.03
CA ILE A 24 1.34 1.27 15.45
C ILE A 24 2.25 2.36 16.05
N ALA A 25 1.75 3.59 16.20
CA ALA A 25 2.51 4.70 16.77
C ALA A 25 2.99 4.43 18.21
N SER A 26 2.27 3.62 18.98
CA SER A 26 2.67 3.28 20.36
C SER A 26 3.92 2.41 20.46
N VAL A 27 4.30 1.74 19.37
CA VAL A 27 5.47 0.84 19.27
C VAL A 27 6.45 1.26 18.17
N ALA A 28 6.14 2.33 17.45
CA ALA A 28 6.98 2.81 16.36
C ALA A 28 8.20 3.57 16.89
N PRO A 29 9.32 3.57 16.13
CA PRO A 29 10.44 4.45 16.43
C PRO A 29 10.00 5.92 16.51
N LYS A 30 10.66 6.71 17.37
CA LYS A 30 10.25 8.10 17.70
C LYS A 30 10.00 9.01 16.49
N ASN A 31 10.77 8.85 15.41
CA ASN A 31 10.70 9.69 14.21
C ASN A 31 9.90 9.06 13.06
N ALA A 32 9.23 7.93 13.32
CA ALA A 32 8.47 7.25 12.29
C ALA A 32 7.29 8.10 11.80
N LYS A 33 7.06 8.12 10.49
CA LYS A 33 5.84 8.68 9.88
C LYS A 33 4.91 7.53 9.49
N ILE A 34 3.63 7.66 9.83
CA ILE A 34 2.62 6.63 9.55
C ILE A 34 1.53 7.23 8.67
N ASP A 35 1.42 6.70 7.46
CA ASP A 35 0.56 7.17 6.38
C ASP A 35 -0.45 6.10 5.96
N HIS A 36 -1.68 6.51 5.68
CA HIS A 36 -2.65 5.69 4.97
C HIS A 36 -2.27 5.67 3.51
N ILE A 37 -2.07 4.49 2.94
CA ILE A 37 -1.75 4.28 1.53
C ILE A 37 -2.72 3.28 0.89
N GLY A 38 -2.50 2.95 -0.38
CA GLY A 38 -3.33 1.99 -1.09
C GLY A 38 -4.74 2.52 -1.40
N SER A 39 -5.59 1.66 -1.94
CA SER A 39 -6.88 2.10 -2.47
C SER A 39 -7.86 2.59 -1.39
N THR A 40 -7.80 2.04 -0.18
CA THR A 40 -8.69 2.45 0.92
C THR A 40 -8.38 3.86 1.45
N SER A 41 -7.24 4.44 1.06
CA SER A 41 -6.86 5.82 1.38
C SER A 41 -7.40 6.85 0.38
N VAL A 42 -7.98 6.41 -0.75
CA VAL A 42 -8.53 7.29 -1.78
C VAL A 42 -10.05 7.35 -1.62
N PRO A 43 -10.65 8.54 -1.40
CA PRO A 43 -12.10 8.70 -1.32
C PRO A 43 -12.80 8.13 -2.56
N ASP A 44 -13.97 7.52 -2.36
CA ASP A 44 -14.82 6.98 -3.42
C ASP A 44 -14.18 5.90 -4.33
N LEU A 45 -13.05 5.31 -3.93
CA LEU A 45 -12.37 4.25 -4.67
C LEU A 45 -12.74 2.85 -4.15
N ALA A 46 -13.40 2.05 -4.99
CA ALA A 46 -13.68 0.64 -4.69
C ALA A 46 -12.37 -0.14 -4.48
N ALA A 47 -12.31 -1.00 -3.46
CA ALA A 47 -11.07 -1.64 -3.03
C ALA A 47 -11.32 -3.02 -2.41
N LYS A 48 -10.25 -3.79 -2.20
CA LYS A 48 -10.29 -4.88 -1.22
C LYS A 48 -10.44 -4.25 0.16
N ASP A 49 -11.20 -4.90 1.04
CA ASP A 49 -11.41 -4.42 2.41
C ASP A 49 -10.22 -4.74 3.32
N VAL A 50 -9.06 -4.16 2.98
CA VAL A 50 -7.78 -4.28 3.70
C VAL A 50 -7.15 -2.89 3.77
N ILE A 51 -6.77 -2.46 4.97
CA ILE A 51 -6.12 -1.16 5.18
C ILE A 51 -4.61 -1.31 4.91
N ASP A 52 -4.10 -0.61 3.89
CA ASP A 52 -2.66 -0.54 3.62
C ASP A 52 -2.04 0.67 4.35
N ILE A 53 -0.99 0.41 5.13
CA ILE A 53 -0.33 1.39 5.99
C ILE A 53 1.14 1.44 5.62
N GLN A 54 1.68 2.65 5.49
CA GLN A 54 3.11 2.86 5.37
C GLN A 54 3.67 3.42 6.68
N MET A 55 4.67 2.77 7.25
CA MET A 55 5.53 3.34 8.28
C MET A 55 6.88 3.69 7.66
N SER A 56 7.18 4.97 7.55
CA SER A 56 8.48 5.46 7.07
C SER A 56 9.42 5.69 8.26
N VAL A 57 10.62 5.12 8.20
CA VAL A 57 11.63 5.12 9.26
C VAL A 57 12.98 5.60 8.72
N GLU A 58 13.92 5.95 9.59
CA GLU A 58 15.30 6.27 9.18
C GLU A 58 16.02 5.02 8.66
N LYS A 59 15.93 3.93 9.42
CA LYS A 59 16.50 2.63 9.09
C LYS A 59 15.53 1.51 9.41
N LEU A 60 15.48 0.47 8.58
CA LEU A 60 14.61 -0.69 8.87
C LEU A 60 15.00 -1.38 10.18
N GLU A 61 16.27 -1.33 10.55
CA GLU A 61 16.82 -1.93 11.77
C GLU A 61 16.33 -1.26 13.05
N ASP A 62 15.76 -0.04 12.96
CA ASP A 62 15.16 0.64 14.11
C ASP A 62 13.81 0.04 14.53
N VAL A 63 13.23 -0.82 13.70
CA VAL A 63 11.90 -1.41 13.96
C VAL A 63 11.99 -2.65 14.84
N ASP A 64 11.32 -2.57 16.00
CA ASP A 64 11.16 -3.70 16.90
C ASP A 64 10.02 -4.63 16.43
N VAL A 65 10.42 -5.76 15.86
CA VAL A 65 9.51 -6.80 15.34
C VAL A 65 8.64 -7.40 16.45
N GLU A 66 9.19 -7.60 17.66
CA GLU A 66 8.43 -8.22 18.75
C GLU A 66 7.40 -7.24 19.34
N GLN A 67 7.69 -5.93 19.35
CA GLN A 67 6.67 -4.95 19.71
C GLN A 67 5.54 -4.86 18.68
N LEU A 68 5.84 -4.90 17.37
CA LEU A 68 4.80 -4.97 16.33
C LEU A 68 3.94 -6.25 16.47
N LYS A 69 4.57 -7.37 16.78
CA LYS A 69 3.89 -8.63 17.07
C LYS A 69 3.00 -8.56 18.30
N SER A 70 3.41 -7.84 19.35
CA SER A 70 2.60 -7.64 20.56
C SER A 70 1.27 -6.91 20.30
N ILE A 71 1.21 -6.09 19.25
CA ILE A 71 -0.02 -5.39 18.81
C ILE A 71 -0.74 -6.10 17.66
N GLY A 72 -0.35 -7.34 17.31
CA GLY A 72 -1.06 -8.21 16.36
C GLY A 72 -0.50 -8.25 14.94
N TYR A 73 0.64 -7.60 14.66
CA TYR A 73 1.28 -7.64 13.35
C TYR A 73 2.30 -8.78 13.24
N VAL A 74 2.08 -9.69 12.29
CA VAL A 74 2.99 -10.79 11.99
C VAL A 74 3.83 -10.45 10.77
N GLN A 75 5.16 -10.53 10.89
CA GLN A 75 6.07 -10.28 9.79
C GLN A 75 5.95 -11.36 8.71
N SER A 76 5.93 -10.93 7.45
CA SER A 76 5.97 -11.81 6.29
C SER A 76 7.40 -12.25 5.99
N GLU A 77 7.69 -13.54 6.05
CA GLU A 77 9.03 -14.08 5.74
C GLU A 77 9.40 -13.98 4.25
N GLY A 78 8.40 -14.03 3.36
CA GLY A 78 8.59 -14.06 1.91
C GLY A 78 8.61 -12.71 1.19
N VAL A 79 8.34 -11.60 1.87
CA VAL A 79 8.21 -10.28 1.22
C VAL A 79 9.19 -9.29 1.85
N LYS A 80 10.33 -9.09 1.18
CA LYS A 80 11.44 -8.24 1.65
C LYS A 80 11.76 -7.08 0.71
N VAL A 81 11.20 -7.11 -0.50
CA VAL A 81 11.33 -6.06 -1.51
C VAL A 81 9.96 -5.72 -2.09
N ASP A 82 9.80 -4.50 -2.57
CA ASP A 82 8.67 -4.10 -3.42
C ASP A 82 8.92 -4.43 -4.89
N HIS A 83 7.84 -4.36 -5.67
CA HIS A 83 7.85 -4.41 -7.13
C HIS A 83 8.78 -3.34 -7.73
N CYS A 84 9.58 -3.74 -8.72
CA CYS A 84 10.33 -2.80 -9.57
C CYS A 84 9.53 -2.58 -10.86
N PRO A 85 9.11 -1.34 -11.18
CA PRO A 85 8.39 -1.07 -12.42
C PRO A 85 9.17 -1.55 -13.65
N PRO A 86 8.52 -2.16 -14.64
CA PRO A 86 9.18 -2.63 -15.86
C PRO A 86 9.97 -1.52 -16.55
N GLY A 87 11.16 -1.87 -17.05
CA GLY A 87 12.04 -0.92 -17.74
C GLY A 87 12.87 -0.01 -16.84
N GLN A 88 12.72 -0.10 -15.51
CA GLN A 88 13.60 0.56 -14.55
C GLN A 88 14.68 -0.39 -14.05
N THR A 89 15.86 0.16 -13.76
CA THR A 89 16.94 -0.54 -13.04
C THR A 89 17.20 0.24 -11.77
N LEU A 90 16.84 -0.35 -10.62
CA LEU A 90 16.99 0.25 -9.30
C LEU A 90 17.94 -0.61 -8.49
N GLU A 91 18.76 0.03 -7.66
CA GLU A 91 19.57 -0.67 -6.68
C GLU A 91 18.64 -1.43 -5.71
N PRO A 92 18.97 -2.66 -5.28
CA PRO A 92 18.11 -3.48 -4.42
C PRO A 92 17.65 -2.75 -3.13
N GLU A 93 18.48 -1.86 -2.62
CA GLU A 93 18.21 -1.06 -1.42
C GLU A 93 17.04 -0.07 -1.61
N GLU A 94 16.77 0.39 -2.83
CA GLU A 94 15.64 1.28 -3.15
C GLU A 94 14.27 0.61 -3.02
N LEU A 95 14.26 -0.73 -2.99
CA LEU A 95 13.05 -1.55 -2.92
C LEU A 95 12.94 -2.33 -1.61
N ARG A 96 13.98 -2.34 -0.78
CA ARG A 96 14.02 -3.05 0.50
C ARG A 96 12.93 -2.56 1.45
N LYS A 97 12.24 -3.48 2.12
CA LYS A 97 11.20 -3.19 3.12
C LYS A 97 11.06 -4.29 4.16
N LEU A 98 10.38 -3.97 5.25
CA LEU A 98 9.72 -4.99 6.08
C LEU A 98 8.21 -4.97 5.77
N PHE A 99 7.59 -6.15 5.81
CA PHE A 99 6.17 -6.29 5.54
C PHE A 99 5.50 -7.10 6.63
N PHE A 100 4.39 -6.59 7.16
CA PHE A 100 3.63 -7.25 8.20
C PHE A 100 2.14 -7.30 7.84
N LYS A 101 1.46 -8.30 8.38
CA LYS A 101 0.01 -8.47 8.22
C LYS A 101 -0.66 -8.63 9.58
N GLN A 102 -1.88 -8.15 9.67
CA GLN A 102 -2.77 -8.42 10.80
C GLN A 102 -4.14 -8.84 10.28
N THR A 103 -4.77 -9.82 10.95
CA THR A 103 -6.05 -10.42 10.52
C THR A 103 -7.28 -9.91 11.26
N GLY A 104 -7.13 -9.32 12.46
CA GLY A 104 -8.26 -8.83 13.27
C GLY A 104 -9.10 -7.78 12.54
N ARG A 105 -8.54 -6.58 12.34
CA ARG A 105 -8.94 -5.72 11.22
C ARG A 105 -7.90 -5.96 10.12
N PRO A 106 -8.26 -6.56 8.98
CA PRO A 106 -7.31 -6.84 7.91
C PRO A 106 -6.50 -5.60 7.53
N SER A 107 -5.20 -5.66 7.78
CA SER A 107 -4.29 -4.57 7.45
C SER A 107 -2.91 -5.08 7.05
N ASN A 108 -2.31 -4.34 6.15
CA ASN A 108 -0.95 -4.52 5.65
C ASN A 108 -0.10 -3.37 6.16
N LEU A 109 1.01 -3.66 6.83
CA LEU A 109 1.97 -2.66 7.25
C LEU A 109 3.25 -2.81 6.44
N HIS A 110 3.54 -1.78 5.65
CA HIS A 110 4.75 -1.63 4.85
C HIS A 110 5.71 -0.71 5.60
N VAL A 111 6.87 -1.21 5.99
CA VAL A 111 7.92 -0.41 6.62
C VAL A 111 8.99 -0.11 5.59
N ARG A 112 9.29 1.17 5.36
CA ARG A 112 10.24 1.62 4.35
C ARG A 112 11.14 2.72 4.89
N GLU A 113 12.33 2.86 4.35
CA GLU A 113 13.24 3.94 4.74
C GLU A 113 12.85 5.26 4.07
N PHE A 114 13.06 6.37 4.77
CA PHE A 114 12.82 7.70 4.22
C PHE A 114 13.61 7.94 2.93
N GLY A 115 12.97 8.61 1.97
CA GLY A 115 13.62 9.04 0.73
C GLY A 115 13.77 7.96 -0.33
N ARG A 116 13.64 6.67 0.01
CA ARG A 116 13.71 5.56 -0.96
C ARG A 116 12.59 5.62 -1.99
N PHE A 117 12.88 5.09 -3.17
CA PHE A 117 11.91 4.96 -4.26
C PHE A 117 10.59 4.32 -3.78
N ASN A 118 10.68 3.17 -3.13
CA ASN A 118 9.51 2.42 -2.69
C ASN A 118 8.68 3.14 -1.62
N GLN A 119 9.29 4.07 -0.86
CA GLN A 119 8.61 4.88 0.15
C GLN A 119 7.79 6.00 -0.49
N GLN A 120 8.31 6.63 -1.52
CA GLN A 120 7.64 7.72 -2.23
C GLN A 120 6.54 7.20 -3.16
N TYR A 121 6.75 6.03 -3.79
CA TYR A 121 5.89 5.44 -4.81
C TYR A 121 4.39 5.37 -4.42
N PRO A 122 4.00 4.74 -3.28
CA PRO A 122 2.58 4.64 -2.91
C PRO A 122 1.99 5.96 -2.41
N LEU A 123 2.80 6.85 -1.83
CA LEU A 123 2.35 8.18 -1.38
C LEU A 123 1.97 9.04 -2.58
N LEU A 124 2.83 9.07 -3.59
CA LEU A 124 2.58 9.80 -4.82
C LEU A 124 1.34 9.24 -5.55
N CYS A 125 1.21 7.91 -5.64
CA CYS A 125 0.02 7.30 -6.25
C CYS A 125 -1.28 7.71 -5.52
N ARG A 126 -1.28 7.63 -4.19
CA ARG A 126 -2.43 8.04 -3.36
C ARG A 126 -2.82 9.49 -3.66
N ASP A 127 -1.86 10.40 -3.60
CA ASP A 127 -2.13 11.84 -3.73
C ASP A 127 -2.54 12.20 -5.17
N TYR A 128 -1.99 11.52 -6.16
CA TYR A 128 -2.44 11.61 -7.54
C TYR A 128 -3.88 11.14 -7.71
N LEU A 129 -4.23 9.94 -7.22
CA LEU A 129 -5.58 9.40 -7.37
C LEU A 129 -6.62 10.22 -6.59
N ARG A 130 -6.24 10.83 -5.47
CA ARG A 130 -7.09 11.78 -4.73
C ARG A 130 -7.39 13.06 -5.52
N SER A 131 -6.47 13.49 -6.38
CA SER A 131 -6.63 14.70 -7.22
C SER A 131 -7.18 14.41 -8.61
N HIS A 132 -7.25 13.14 -9.03
CA HIS A 132 -7.66 12.73 -10.37
C HIS A 132 -8.83 11.73 -10.32
N PRO A 133 -10.08 12.20 -10.05
CA PRO A 133 -11.23 11.31 -9.83
C PRO A 133 -11.53 10.41 -11.03
N HIS A 134 -11.31 10.87 -12.27
CA HIS A 134 -11.49 10.02 -13.46
C HIS A 134 -10.46 8.87 -13.54
N ALA A 135 -9.20 9.13 -13.15
CA ALA A 135 -8.18 8.08 -13.10
C ALA A 135 -8.50 7.08 -11.98
N ALA A 136 -8.95 7.56 -10.82
CA ALA A 136 -9.41 6.70 -9.72
C ALA A 136 -10.59 5.82 -10.13
N ALA A 137 -11.60 6.37 -10.82
CA ALA A 137 -12.75 5.62 -11.32
C ALA A 137 -12.36 4.54 -12.34
N ALA A 138 -11.49 4.87 -13.31
CA ALA A 138 -10.98 3.88 -14.27
C ALA A 138 -10.20 2.76 -13.58
N TYR A 139 -9.37 3.10 -12.59
CA TYR A 139 -8.63 2.13 -11.80
C TYR A 139 -9.56 1.23 -10.95
N ALA A 140 -10.65 1.79 -10.43
CA ALA A 140 -11.70 1.03 -9.73
C ALA A 140 -12.31 -0.03 -10.65
N GLU A 141 -12.71 0.37 -11.86
CA GLU A 141 -13.34 -0.52 -12.84
C GLU A 141 -12.41 -1.68 -13.22
N ILE A 142 -11.12 -1.39 -13.48
CA ILE A 142 -10.13 -2.42 -13.77
C ILE A 142 -10.05 -3.44 -12.63
N LYS A 143 -9.95 -3.00 -11.37
CA LYS A 143 -9.88 -3.90 -10.21
C LYS A 143 -11.14 -4.76 -10.08
N ILE A 144 -12.32 -4.19 -10.32
CA ILE A 144 -13.61 -4.92 -10.30
C ILE A 144 -13.63 -5.99 -11.39
N GLN A 145 -13.20 -5.63 -12.60
CA GLN A 145 -13.18 -6.56 -13.74
C GLN A 145 -12.14 -7.69 -13.57
N LEU A 146 -11.00 -7.40 -12.93
CA LEU A 146 -10.01 -8.40 -12.55
C LEU A 146 -10.55 -9.34 -11.49
N ALA A 147 -11.14 -8.82 -10.42
CA ALA A 147 -11.73 -9.64 -9.36
C ALA A 147 -12.85 -10.54 -9.88
N LYS A 148 -13.66 -10.09 -10.85
CA LYS A 148 -14.69 -10.93 -11.49
C LYS A 148 -14.12 -12.11 -12.31
N ARG A 149 -12.92 -11.97 -12.88
CA ARG A 149 -12.33 -12.97 -13.78
C ARG A 149 -11.32 -13.88 -13.09
N PHE A 150 -10.62 -13.36 -12.10
CA PHE A 150 -9.48 -13.99 -11.43
C PHE A 150 -9.66 -13.99 -9.91
N ALA A 151 -10.90 -14.16 -9.43
CA ALA A 151 -11.23 -14.08 -8.00
C ALA A 151 -10.37 -15.04 -7.16
N ASP A 152 -10.18 -16.26 -7.64
CA ASP A 152 -9.46 -17.33 -6.94
C ASP A 152 -8.01 -17.51 -7.43
N ASP A 153 -7.57 -16.66 -8.37
CA ASP A 153 -6.22 -16.64 -8.92
C ASP A 153 -5.53 -15.31 -8.56
N VAL A 154 -4.96 -15.32 -7.36
CA VAL A 154 -4.33 -14.14 -6.77
C VAL A 154 -3.13 -13.67 -7.58
N ASP A 155 -2.37 -14.60 -8.16
CA ASP A 155 -1.17 -14.29 -8.92
C ASP A 155 -1.54 -13.58 -10.23
N SER A 156 -2.49 -14.15 -11.00
CA SER A 156 -2.99 -13.50 -12.23
C SER A 156 -3.61 -12.11 -11.96
N TYR A 157 -4.26 -11.94 -10.81
CA TYR A 157 -4.78 -10.63 -10.43
C TYR A 157 -3.67 -9.58 -10.30
N TYR A 158 -2.56 -9.90 -9.62
CA TYR A 158 -1.45 -8.96 -9.46
C TYR A 158 -0.61 -8.81 -10.72
N ASP A 159 -0.38 -9.88 -11.48
CA ASP A 159 0.37 -9.84 -12.75
C ASP A 159 -0.24 -8.86 -13.75
N ILE A 160 -1.56 -8.68 -13.73
CA ILE A 160 -2.25 -7.69 -14.59
C ILE A 160 -2.39 -6.34 -13.89
N LYS A 161 -2.70 -6.32 -12.59
CA LYS A 161 -2.95 -5.08 -11.85
C LYS A 161 -1.69 -4.21 -11.71
N ASP A 162 -0.54 -4.82 -11.47
CA ASP A 162 0.68 -4.08 -11.13
C ASP A 162 1.21 -3.27 -12.32
N PRO A 163 1.23 -3.77 -13.58
CA PRO A 163 1.50 -2.94 -14.76
C PRO A 163 0.51 -1.77 -14.94
N VAL A 164 -0.77 -1.94 -14.58
CA VAL A 164 -1.75 -0.83 -14.60
C VAL A 164 -1.38 0.23 -13.56
N PHE A 165 -0.93 -0.19 -12.38
CA PHE A 165 -0.44 0.72 -11.35
C PHE A 165 0.79 1.50 -11.85
N ASP A 166 1.70 0.83 -12.55
CA ASP A 166 2.89 1.47 -13.13
C ASP A 166 2.51 2.54 -14.19
N LEU A 167 1.51 2.27 -15.03
CA LEU A 167 0.97 3.28 -15.96
C LEU A 167 0.36 4.48 -15.25
N ILE A 168 -0.38 4.26 -14.16
CA ILE A 168 -0.91 5.36 -13.33
C ILE A 168 0.24 6.19 -12.74
N MET A 169 1.32 5.53 -12.34
CA MET A 169 2.48 6.18 -11.74
C MET A 169 3.26 7.07 -12.71
N GLU A 170 3.28 6.75 -14.01
CA GLU A 170 3.81 7.68 -15.02
C GLU A 170 3.02 9.00 -15.04
N GLY A 171 1.68 8.92 -15.02
CA GLY A 171 0.83 10.10 -14.90
C GLY A 171 1.05 10.86 -13.58
N ALA A 172 1.21 10.12 -12.47
CA ALA A 172 1.46 10.70 -11.16
C ALA A 172 2.81 11.47 -11.10
N ARG A 173 3.86 10.94 -11.71
CA ARG A 173 5.17 11.60 -11.80
C ARG A 173 5.11 12.87 -12.65
N GLU A 174 4.41 12.84 -13.77
CA GLU A 174 4.21 14.03 -14.61
C GLU A 174 3.39 15.10 -13.89
N TRP A 175 2.39 14.70 -13.11
CA TRP A 175 1.62 15.60 -12.26
C TRP A 175 2.49 16.24 -11.17
N GLN A 176 3.33 15.47 -10.49
CA GLN A 176 4.23 15.96 -9.43
C GLN A 176 5.17 17.07 -9.91
N LYS A 177 5.66 16.99 -11.15
CA LYS A 177 6.54 18.01 -11.75
C LYS A 177 5.87 19.38 -11.94
N ARG A 178 4.54 19.44 -11.86
CA ARG A 178 3.74 20.66 -12.09
C ARG A 178 3.26 21.33 -10.80
N LEU A 179 3.51 20.71 -9.64
CA LEU A 179 3.27 21.28 -8.32
C LEU A 179 4.40 22.24 -7.93
#